data_AF-A0A7C6FI52-F1
#
_entry.id   AF-A0A7C6FI52-F1
#
_cell.length_a   1.000
_cell.length_b   1.000
_cell.length_c   1.000
_cell.angle_alpha   90.00
_cell.angle_beta   90.00
_cell.angle_gamma   90.00
#
_symmetry.space_group_name_H-M   'P 1'
#
loop_
_entity.id
_entity.type
_entity.pdbx_description
1 polymer ?
#
loop_
_entity_poly.entity_id
_entity_poly.type
_entity_poly.pdbx_seq_one_letter_code
_entity_poly.pdbx_strand_id
1 'polypeptide(L)'
;MKLKIKNFFMKLYIRFCGRPAAFKRATKQAVKLHHKTGKRYRVFFFGYKYRVWTRSDIKERKNNGLFKRNLKAGVDFDGIAFFDTNHLPIRKEA
;
A
#
# COMPACT_ATOMS: atom_id res chain seq x y z
N MET A 1 31.96 2.20 11.02
CA MET A 1 30.70 2.88 10.62
C MET A 1 29.70 2.01 9.83
N LYS A 2 29.90 0.68 9.66
CA LYS A 2 29.00 -0.20 8.87
C LYS A 2 27.87 -0.87 9.68
N LEU A 3 28.08 -1.14 10.98
CA LEU A 3 27.09 -1.83 11.84
C LEU A 3 25.81 -1.01 12.12
N LYS A 4 25.92 0.33 12.26
CA LYS A 4 24.76 1.19 12.58
C LYS A 4 23.74 1.24 11.45
N ILE A 5 24.21 1.25 10.19
CA ILE A 5 23.36 1.26 8.99
C ILE A 5 22.64 -0.08 8.81
N LYS A 6 23.34 -1.21 9.01
CA LYS A 6 22.75 -2.55 8.90
C LYS A 6 21.65 -2.78 9.95
N ASN A 7 21.88 -2.34 11.19
CA ASN A 7 20.88 -2.40 12.25
C ASN A 7 19.67 -1.48 11.98
N PHE A 8 19.88 -0.35 11.32
CA PHE A 8 18.79 0.54 10.93
C PHE A 8 17.91 -0.09 9.83
N PHE A 9 18.51 -0.66 8.78
CA PHE A 9 17.77 -1.40 7.75
C PHE A 9 17.07 -2.64 8.30
N MET A 10 17.70 -3.37 9.22
CA MET A 10 17.08 -4.53 9.86
C MET A 10 15.90 -4.12 10.76
N LYS A 11 16.02 -3.02 11.51
CA LYS A 11 14.92 -2.43 12.28
C LYS A 11 13.79 -1.94 11.37
N LEU A 12 14.10 -1.31 10.24
CA LEU A 12 13.09 -0.95 9.24
C LEU A 12 12.42 -2.21 8.70
N TYR A 13 13.17 -3.20 8.25
CA TYR A 13 12.64 -4.48 7.76
C TYR A 13 11.75 -5.17 8.79
N ILE A 14 12.16 -5.26 10.06
CA ILE A 14 11.32 -5.82 11.13
C ILE A 14 10.07 -4.97 11.37
N ARG A 15 10.15 -3.64 11.20
CA ARG A 15 8.99 -2.75 11.39
C ARG A 15 8.01 -2.80 10.22
N PHE A 16 8.50 -2.97 9.00
CA PHE A 16 7.73 -3.08 7.75
C PHE A 16 7.23 -4.50 7.50
N CYS A 17 7.98 -5.54 7.85
CA CYS A 17 7.68 -6.95 7.61
C CYS A 17 7.29 -7.72 8.88
N GLY A 18 7.47 -7.16 10.07
CA GLY A 18 7.17 -7.84 11.35
C GLY A 18 5.69 -7.91 11.71
N ARG A 19 4.78 -7.50 10.82
CA ARG A 19 3.33 -7.69 10.99
C ARG A 19 2.71 -8.43 9.80
N PRO A 20 3.17 -9.67 9.48
CA PRO A 20 2.67 -10.44 8.35
C PRO A 20 1.15 -10.67 8.44
N ALA A 21 0.61 -10.83 9.65
CA ALA A 21 -0.82 -10.95 9.86
C ALA A 21 -1.61 -9.68 9.44
N ALA A 22 -1.07 -8.49 9.76
CA ALA A 22 -1.70 -7.23 9.36
C ALA A 22 -1.59 -7.00 7.85
N PHE A 23 -0.46 -7.37 7.24
CA PHE A 23 -0.30 -7.37 5.79
C PHE A 23 -1.38 -8.26 5.15
N LYS A 24 -1.45 -9.53 5.54
CA LYS A 24 -2.42 -10.51 5.02
C LYS A 24 -3.86 -10.02 5.15
N ARG A 25 -4.22 -9.35 6.27
CA ARG A 25 -5.54 -8.73 6.46
C ARG A 25 -5.78 -7.60 5.46
N ALA A 26 -4.81 -6.72 5.24
CA ALA A 26 -4.90 -5.64 4.26
C ALA A 26 -4.99 -6.17 2.82
N THR A 27 -4.22 -7.22 2.48
CA THR A 27 -4.32 -7.88 1.17
C THR A 27 -5.71 -8.46 0.94
N LYS A 28 -6.23 -9.23 1.92
CA LYS A 28 -7.60 -9.77 1.86
C LYS A 28 -8.65 -8.66 1.71
N GLN A 29 -8.49 -7.55 2.41
CA GLN A 29 -9.38 -6.40 2.29
C GLN A 29 -9.32 -5.78 0.88
N ALA A 30 -8.12 -5.60 0.32
CA ALA A 30 -7.95 -5.08 -1.04
C ALA A 30 -8.63 -5.98 -2.08
N VAL A 31 -8.45 -7.30 -1.97
CA VAL A 31 -9.09 -8.29 -2.84
C VAL A 31 -10.62 -8.22 -2.72
N LYS A 32 -11.15 -8.20 -1.49
CA LYS A 32 -12.60 -8.08 -1.25
C LYS A 32 -13.18 -6.80 -1.87
N LEU A 33 -12.50 -5.66 -1.67
CA LEU A 33 -12.94 -4.38 -2.24
C LEU A 33 -12.84 -4.36 -3.77
N HIS A 34 -11.81 -4.99 -4.33
CA HIS A 34 -11.65 -5.14 -5.78
C HIS A 34 -12.79 -5.95 -6.38
N HIS A 35 -13.13 -7.10 -5.80
CA HIS A 35 -14.27 -7.90 -6.26
C HIS A 35 -15.61 -7.15 -6.11
N LYS A 36 -15.82 -6.45 -4.99
CA LYS A 36 -17.05 -5.69 -4.74
C LYS A 36 -17.24 -4.50 -5.69
N THR A 37 -16.18 -3.75 -6.00
CA THR A 37 -16.30 -2.47 -6.72
C THR A 37 -15.76 -2.50 -8.16
N GLY A 38 -15.00 -3.54 -8.52
CA GLY A 38 -14.24 -3.61 -9.77
C GLY A 38 -13.04 -2.66 -9.86
N LYS A 39 -12.73 -1.89 -8.81
CA LYS A 39 -11.64 -0.90 -8.82
C LYS A 39 -10.29 -1.55 -8.49
N ARG A 40 -9.21 -0.96 -9.00
CA ARG A 40 -7.83 -1.33 -8.64
C ARG A 40 -7.46 -0.76 -7.25
N TYR A 41 -7.11 -1.65 -6.33
CA TYR A 41 -6.65 -1.30 -4.99
C TYR A 41 -5.18 -1.68 -4.80
N ARG A 42 -4.46 -0.86 -4.05
CA ARG A 42 -3.06 -1.05 -3.71
C ARG A 42 -2.88 -1.03 -2.20
N VAL A 43 -1.97 -1.86 -1.70
CA VAL A 43 -1.61 -1.91 -0.28
C VAL A 43 -0.28 -1.20 -0.09
N PHE A 44 -0.28 -0.24 0.83
CA PHE A 44 0.89 0.54 1.22
C PHE A 44 1.17 0.37 2.70
N PHE A 45 2.41 0.61 3.13
CA PHE A 45 2.75 0.73 4.55
C PHE A 45 3.10 2.18 4.88
N PHE A 46 2.19 2.87 5.56
CA PHE A 46 2.36 4.26 5.98
C PHE A 46 2.01 4.43 7.45
N GLY A 47 2.84 5.15 8.20
CA GLY A 47 2.60 5.45 9.62
C GLY A 47 2.39 4.19 10.47
N TYR A 48 3.22 3.16 10.25
CA TYR A 48 3.15 1.86 10.95
C TYR A 48 1.86 1.05 10.75
N LYS A 49 1.09 1.37 9.69
CA LYS A 49 -0.14 0.67 9.35
C LYS A 49 -0.16 0.33 7.86
N TYR A 50 -0.69 -0.85 7.54
CA TYR A 50 -1.05 -1.15 6.16
C TYR A 50 -2.32 -0.39 5.78
N ARG A 51 -2.30 0.25 4.62
CA ARG A 51 -3.40 1.05 4.08
C ARG A 51 -3.75 0.55 2.70
N VAL A 52 -5.03 0.46 2.42
CA VAL A 52 -5.57 0.01 1.13
C VAL A 52 -6.17 1.22 0.42
N TRP A 53 -5.59 1.63 -0.70
CA TRP A 53 -6.00 2.84 -1.43
C TRP A 53 -6.11 2.59 -2.92
N THR A 54 -7.09 3.26 -3.54
CA THR A 54 -7.18 3.43 -4.99
C THR A 54 -6.34 4.61 -5.47
N ARG A 55 -6.23 4.79 -6.78
CA ARG A 55 -5.59 5.99 -7.35
C ARG A 55 -6.31 7.28 -6.93
N SER A 56 -7.65 7.25 -6.83
CA SER A 56 -8.45 8.41 -6.42
C SER A 56 -8.20 8.77 -4.96
N ASP A 57 -8.14 7.76 -4.08
CA ASP A 57 -7.81 7.95 -2.67
C ASP A 57 -6.45 8.62 -2.46
N ILE A 58 -5.46 8.28 -3.30
CA ILE A 58 -4.13 8.89 -3.26
C ILE A 58 -4.19 10.35 -3.73
N LYS A 59 -4.93 10.63 -4.82
CA LYS A 59 -5.12 12.01 -5.30
C LYS A 59 -5.79 12.89 -4.24
N GLU A 60 -6.82 12.39 -3.57
CA GLU A 60 -7.50 13.11 -2.49
C GLU A 60 -6.54 13.41 -1.33
N ARG A 61 -5.75 12.42 -0.91
CA ARG A 61 -4.77 12.60 0.18
C ARG A 61 -3.65 13.57 -0.18
N LYS A 62 -3.24 13.61 -1.45
CA LYS A 62 -2.33 14.64 -1.96
C LYS A 62 -2.95 16.03 -1.86
N ASN A 63 -4.23 16.16 -2.21
CA ASN A 63 -4.94 17.44 -2.12
C ASN A 63 -5.06 17.90 -0.67
N ASN A 64 -5.25 16.96 0.26
CA ASN A 64 -5.29 17.21 1.72
C ASN A 64 -3.90 17.44 2.35
N GLY A 65 -2.83 17.54 1.56
CA GLY A 65 -1.49 17.87 2.04
C GLY A 65 -0.75 16.72 2.75
N LEU A 66 -1.28 15.50 2.77
CA LEU A 66 -0.63 14.35 3.40
C LEU A 66 0.60 13.85 2.62
N PHE A 67 0.69 14.19 1.33
CA PHE A 67 1.79 13.81 0.45
C PHE A 67 2.31 15.02 -0.31
N LYS A 68 3.60 15.01 -0.69
CA LYS A 68 4.17 16.05 -1.54
C LYS A 68 3.40 16.12 -2.86
N ARG A 69 3.03 17.34 -3.26
CA ARG A 69 2.19 17.59 -4.45
C ARG A 69 2.83 17.14 -5.76
N ASN A 70 4.17 17.12 -5.82
CA ASN A 70 4.93 16.70 -7.00
C ASN A 70 4.90 15.18 -7.27
N LEU A 71 4.53 14.35 -6.29
CA LEU A 71 4.52 12.89 -6.45
C LEU A 71 3.35 12.44 -7.33
N LYS A 72 3.59 11.66 -8.38
CA LYS A 72 2.60 11.11 -9.29
C LYS A 72 1.91 9.89 -8.66
N ALA A 73 0.60 10.01 -8.41
CA ALA A 73 -0.25 9.00 -7.75
C ALA A 73 -0.31 7.62 -8.42
N GLY A 74 0.19 7.46 -9.65
CA GLY A 74 0.20 6.19 -10.37
C GLY A 74 1.57 5.75 -10.89
N VAL A 75 2.63 6.51 -10.65
CA VAL A 75 4.01 6.13 -11.02
C VAL A 75 4.81 5.95 -9.74
N ASP A 76 4.94 7.04 -8.98
CA ASP A 76 5.73 7.04 -7.74
C ASP A 76 5.10 6.16 -6.66
N PHE A 77 3.77 6.14 -6.59
CA PHE A 77 3.06 5.28 -5.62
C PHE A 77 3.03 3.83 -6.07
N ASP A 78 2.88 3.55 -7.37
CA ASP A 78 2.84 2.16 -7.85
C ASP A 78 4.17 1.43 -7.56
N GLY A 79 5.31 2.14 -7.61
CA GLY A 79 6.63 1.58 -7.28
C GLY A 79 6.87 1.26 -5.80
N ILE A 80 6.04 1.77 -4.87
CA ILE A 80 6.16 1.51 -3.43
C ILE A 80 4.98 0.69 -2.87
N ALA A 81 4.10 0.20 -3.75
CA ALA A 81 3.00 -0.66 -3.36
C ALA A 81 3.53 -2.04 -2.97
N PHE A 82 3.12 -2.54 -1.81
CA PHE A 82 3.43 -3.90 -1.35
C PHE A 82 2.55 -4.95 -2.01
N PHE A 83 1.37 -4.55 -2.49
CA PHE A 83 0.43 -5.40 -3.20
C PHE A 83 -0.46 -4.54 -4.10
N ASP A 84 -0.87 -5.11 -5.23
CA ASP A 84 -1.72 -4.44 -6.22
C ASP A 84 -2.73 -5.43 -6.79
N THR A 85 -4.02 -5.08 -6.82
CA THR A 85 -5.06 -5.96 -7.37
C THR A 85 -5.18 -5.92 -8.89
N ASN A 86 -4.35 -5.16 -9.62
CA ASN A 86 -4.47 -4.99 -11.08
C ASN A 86 -4.44 -6.30 -11.87
N HIS A 87 -3.75 -7.32 -11.34
CA HIS A 87 -3.59 -8.62 -11.98
C HIS A 87 -4.72 -9.60 -11.63
N LEU A 88 -5.67 -9.20 -10.79
CA LEU A 88 -6.75 -10.07 -10.35
C LEU A 88 -7.97 -9.94 -11.26
N PRO A 89 -8.72 -11.05 -11.49
CA PRO A 89 -9.96 -10.99 -12.21
C PRO A 89 -11.04 -10.29 -11.37
N ILE A 90 -11.84 -9.45 -12.03
CA ILE A 90 -13.01 -8.85 -11.41
C ILE A 90 -14.09 -9.93 -11.28
N ARG A 91 -14.42 -10.29 -10.05
CA ARG A 91 -15.53 -11.18 -9.71
C ARG A 91 -16.58 -10.29 -9.04
N LYS A 92 -17.54 -9.79 -9.81
CA LYS A 92 -18.69 -9.11 -9.21
C LYS A 92 -19.54 -10.21 -8.57
N GLU A 93 -19.70 -10.17 -7.26
CA GLU A 93 -20.75 -10.94 -6.60
C GLU A 93 -22.07 -10.41 -7.18
N ALA A 94 -22.84 -11.30 -7.82
CA ALA A 94 -24.11 -11.01 -8.46
C ALA A 94 -25.18 -10.65 -7.43
#